data_AF-A0AAN9G9D5-F1
#
_entry.id   AF-A0AAN9G9D5-F1
#
_cell.length_a   1.000
_cell.length_b   1.000
_cell.length_c   1.000
_cell.angle_alpha   90.00
_cell.angle_beta   90.00
_cell.angle_gamma   90.00
#
_symmetry.space_group_name_H-M   'P 1'
#
loop_
_entity.id
_entity.type
_entity.pdbx_description
1 polymer ?
#
loop_
_entity_poly.entity_id
_entity_poly.type
_entity_poly.pdbx_seq_one_letter_code
_entity_poly.pdbx_strand_id
1 'polypeptide(L)'
;MDVKPFDGFQGLSGGSGMGEVDGLMVNFTPRRERFTFRKKHLEVLETYFKTNQYPTFEERTEIAQRCNDIMEVVVGRGLADKEKMTPQNVAYWFSNRRKDIKRMAREAIDSS
;
A
#
# COMPACT_ATOMS: atom_id res chain seq x y z
N MET A 1 -25.56 -9.01 -10.15
CA MET A 1 -24.71 -8.89 -8.94
C MET A 1 -23.37 -8.36 -9.42
N ASP A 2 -23.31 -7.04 -9.57
CA ASP A 2 -22.19 -6.33 -10.19
C ASP A 2 -21.03 -6.25 -9.20
N VAL A 3 -20.07 -7.16 -9.36
CA VAL A 3 -18.79 -7.12 -8.66
C VAL A 3 -18.04 -5.90 -9.18
N LYS A 4 -18.00 -4.84 -8.39
CA LYS A 4 -17.18 -3.65 -8.69
C LYS A 4 -15.70 -4.06 -8.72
N PRO A 5 -14.90 -3.56 -9.69
CA PRO A 5 -13.46 -3.72 -9.64
C PRO A 5 -12.91 -3.03 -8.39
N PHE A 6 -12.09 -3.76 -7.63
CA PHE A 6 -11.44 -3.29 -6.41
C PHE A 6 -10.32 -2.32 -6.77
N ASP A 7 -10.66 -1.03 -6.85
CA ASP A 7 -9.71 0.05 -7.02
C ASP A 7 -8.96 0.36 -5.70
N GLY A 8 -7.70 -0.06 -5.66
CA GLY A 8 -6.66 0.77 -5.05
C GLY A 8 -6.57 0.77 -3.51
N PHE A 9 -5.71 -0.09 -3.00
CA PHE A 9 -5.11 -0.11 -1.67
C PHE A 9 -4.46 1.22 -1.19
N GLN A 10 -5.19 2.06 -0.46
CA GLN A 10 -4.76 3.42 -0.08
C GLN A 10 -3.94 3.41 1.22
N GLY A 11 -2.68 3.82 1.09
CA GLY A 11 -1.70 3.91 2.17
C GLY A 11 -2.13 4.93 3.24
N LEU A 12 -2.08 4.48 4.50
CA LEU A 12 -2.26 5.30 5.68
C LEU A 12 -1.00 6.15 5.93
N SER A 13 -1.07 7.46 5.76
CA SER A 13 -0.11 8.39 6.39
C SER A 13 -0.88 9.34 7.28
N GLY A 14 -0.58 9.31 8.59
CA GLY A 14 -1.20 10.13 9.62
C GLY A 14 -0.96 11.63 9.47
N GLY A 15 -1.85 12.38 10.09
CA GLY A 15 -1.84 13.84 10.19
C GLY A 15 -3.23 14.33 10.61
N SER A 16 -3.38 14.65 11.89
CA SER A 16 -4.60 15.12 12.54
C SER A 16 -5.11 16.44 11.95
N GLY A 17 -6.43 16.53 11.72
CA GLY A 17 -7.14 17.76 11.38
C GLY A 17 -8.63 17.51 11.55
N MET A 18 -9.16 17.77 12.74
CA MET A 18 -10.57 17.60 13.07
C MET A 18 -11.32 18.86 12.65
N GLY A 19 -12.12 18.77 11.59
CA GLY A 19 -13.09 19.80 11.19
C GLY A 19 -14.50 19.24 11.32
N GLU A 20 -15.37 19.96 12.04
CA GLU A 20 -16.76 19.60 12.32
C GLU A 20 -17.70 20.31 11.33
N VAL A 21 -18.48 19.53 10.56
CA VAL A 21 -19.67 20.01 9.84
C VAL A 21 -20.76 18.92 9.85
N ASP A 22 -21.96 19.26 10.31
CA ASP A 22 -23.20 18.47 10.26
C ASP A 22 -23.14 17.02 10.77
N GLY A 23 -22.56 16.79 11.96
CA GLY A 23 -22.75 15.55 12.73
C GLY A 23 -22.21 14.26 12.10
N LEU A 24 -21.52 14.34 10.95
CA LEU A 24 -20.86 13.22 10.29
C LEU A 24 -19.36 13.52 10.20
N MET A 25 -18.55 12.70 10.89
CA MET A 25 -17.10 12.77 10.87
C MET A 25 -16.57 12.42 9.47
N VAL A 26 -16.48 13.41 8.58
CA VAL A 26 -15.97 13.25 7.21
C VAL A 26 -14.45 13.45 7.19
N ASN A 27 -13.72 12.35 7.02
CA ASN A 27 -12.27 12.35 6.84
C ASN A 27 -11.88 12.92 5.47
N PHE A 28 -11.86 14.25 5.31
CA PHE A 28 -11.24 14.91 4.16
C PHE A 28 -9.72 14.82 4.25
N THR A 29 -9.16 13.64 3.97
CA THR A 29 -7.72 13.53 3.70
C THR A 29 -7.43 14.26 2.39
N PRO A 30 -6.56 15.30 2.38
CA PRO A 30 -6.07 15.89 1.15
C PRO A 30 -5.56 14.78 0.24
N ARG A 31 -6.00 14.77 -1.02
CA ARG A 31 -5.62 13.76 -2.01
C ARG A 31 -4.14 13.95 -2.36
N ARG A 32 -3.26 13.51 -1.46
CA ARG A 32 -1.82 13.36 -1.71
C ARG A 32 -1.69 12.60 -3.02
N GLU A 33 -0.95 13.14 -3.97
CA GLU A 33 -0.64 12.43 -5.21
C GLU A 33 -0.09 11.06 -4.84
N ARG A 34 -0.89 10.04 -5.18
CA ARG A 34 -0.77 8.73 -4.57
C ARG A 34 0.12 7.88 -5.44
N PHE A 35 1.21 7.42 -4.85
CA PHE A 35 2.00 6.35 -5.46
C PHE A 35 1.10 5.15 -5.74
N THR A 36 1.10 4.70 -6.98
CA THR A 36 0.27 3.58 -7.42
C THR A 36 1.14 2.33 -7.52
N PHE A 37 0.82 1.33 -6.70
CA PHE A 37 1.50 0.03 -6.78
C PHE A 37 1.12 -0.66 -8.09
N ARG A 38 2.12 -1.02 -8.90
CA ARG A 38 1.93 -1.85 -10.09
C ARG A 38 1.92 -3.32 -9.72
N LYS A 39 1.40 -4.17 -10.61
CA LYS A 39 1.33 -5.63 -10.40
C LYS A 39 2.69 -6.23 -10.00
N LYS A 40 3.76 -5.83 -10.69
CA LYS A 40 5.13 -6.28 -10.41
C LYS A 40 5.65 -5.88 -9.02
N HIS A 41 5.27 -4.71 -8.52
CA HIS A 41 5.58 -4.32 -7.13
C HIS A 41 4.94 -5.28 -6.14
N LEU A 42 3.65 -5.59 -6.34
CA LEU A 42 2.89 -6.47 -5.47
C LEU A 42 3.48 -7.88 -5.45
N GLU A 43 3.88 -8.42 -6.60
CA GLU A 43 4.52 -9.74 -6.70
C GLU A 43 5.79 -9.84 -5.82
N VAL A 44 6.64 -8.81 -5.87
CA VAL A 44 7.85 -8.74 -5.03
C VAL A 44 7.47 -8.62 -3.56
N LEU A 45 6.63 -7.63 -3.22
CA LEU A 45 6.20 -7.36 -1.83
C LEU A 45 5.55 -8.59 -1.17
N GLU A 46 4.70 -9.31 -1.90
CA GLU A 46 4.05 -10.52 -1.40
C GLU A 46 5.04 -11.66 -1.17
N THR A 47 6.06 -11.79 -2.02
CA THR A 47 7.10 -12.80 -1.84
C THR A 47 7.87 -12.54 -0.55
N TYR A 48 8.29 -11.29 -0.31
CA TYR A 48 8.95 -10.92 0.95
C TYR A 48 8.03 -11.04 2.16
N PHE A 49 6.74 -10.71 2.01
CA PHE A 49 5.77 -10.79 3.10
C PHE A 49 5.55 -12.23 3.60
N LYS A 50 5.64 -13.22 2.71
CA LYS A 50 5.55 -14.64 3.09
C LYS A 50 6.74 -15.08 3.95
N THR A 51 7.90 -14.49 3.73
CA THR A 51 9.13 -14.80 4.48
C THR A 51 9.22 -14.02 5.79
N ASN A 52 9.01 -12.70 5.73
CA ASN A 52 9.09 -11.80 6.89
C ASN A 52 7.98 -10.76 6.84
N GLN A 53 7.00 -10.84 7.74
CA GLN A 53 5.87 -9.89 7.81
C GLN A 53 6.22 -8.55 8.46
N TYR A 54 7.40 -8.44 9.08
CA TYR A 54 7.88 -7.25 9.78
C TYR A 54 9.31 -6.91 9.36
N PRO A 55 9.52 -6.52 8.09
CA PRO A 55 10.85 -6.16 7.62
C PRO A 55 11.39 -4.93 8.36
N THR A 56 12.67 -4.95 8.64
CA THR A 56 13.47 -3.85 9.20
C THR A 56 13.60 -2.69 8.20
N PHE A 57 14.19 -1.56 8.62
CA PHE A 57 14.39 -0.42 7.72
C PHE A 57 15.33 -0.75 6.55
N GLU A 58 16.39 -1.53 6.81
CA GLU A 58 17.32 -1.99 5.78
C GLU A 58 16.61 -2.88 4.75
N GLU A 59 15.88 -3.90 5.20
CA GLU A 59 15.10 -4.77 4.30
C GLU A 59 14.08 -3.98 3.47
N ARG A 60 13.39 -2.99 4.05
CA ARG A 60 12.45 -2.15 3.30
C ARG A 60 13.14 -1.32 2.22
N THR A 61 14.36 -0.87 2.49
CA THR A 61 15.16 -0.10 1.54
C THR A 61 15.60 -0.98 0.38
N GLU A 62 16.07 -2.20 0.67
CA GLU A 62 16.41 -3.18 -0.36
C GLU A 62 15.19 -3.55 -1.23
N ILE A 63 14.04 -3.83 -0.61
CA ILE A 63 12.80 -4.15 -1.33
C ILE A 63 12.39 -2.99 -2.25
N ALA A 64 12.49 -1.76 -1.75
CA ALA A 64 12.15 -0.57 -2.53
C ALA A 64 13.09 -0.39 -3.73
N GLN A 65 14.40 -0.54 -3.54
CA GLN A 65 15.39 -0.49 -4.61
C GLN A 65 15.14 -1.57 -5.66
N ARG A 66 14.98 -2.83 -5.24
CA ARG A 66 14.67 -3.95 -6.15
C ARG A 66 13.38 -3.69 -6.95
N CYS A 67 12.36 -3.12 -6.32
CA CYS A 67 11.13 -2.75 -7.03
C CYS A 67 11.36 -1.66 -8.08
N ASN A 68 12.20 -0.66 -7.77
CA ASN A 68 12.57 0.38 -8.73
C ASN A 68 13.36 -0.18 -9.90
N ASP A 69 14.37 -1.01 -9.66
CA ASP A 69 15.19 -1.61 -10.71
C ASP A 69 14.32 -2.43 -11.69
N ILE A 70 13.41 -3.26 -11.16
CA ILE A 70 12.47 -4.03 -11.98
C ILE A 70 11.57 -3.09 -12.79
N MET A 71 11.14 -1.97 -12.22
CA MET A 71 10.30 -1.02 -12.94
C MET A 71 11.03 -0.23 -14.01
N GLU A 72 12.28 0.15 -13.80
CA GLU A 72 13.09 0.77 -14.84
C GLU A 72 13.23 -0.17 -16.05
N VAL A 73 13.45 -1.46 -15.79
CA VAL A 73 13.49 -2.48 -16.85
C VAL A 73 12.13 -2.64 -17.55
N VAL A 74 11.03 -2.72 -16.78
CA VAL A 74 9.68 -2.92 -17.34
C VAL A 74 9.20 -1.72 -18.16
N VAL A 75 9.54 -0.50 -17.73
CA VAL A 75 9.12 0.71 -18.44
C VAL A 75 10.09 1.05 -19.59
N GLY A 76 11.33 0.57 -19.52
CA GLY A 76 12.37 0.87 -20.51
C GLY A 76 12.79 2.35 -20.53
N ARG A 77 12.49 3.08 -19.45
CA ARG A 77 12.82 4.50 -19.26
C ARG A 77 13.09 4.76 -17.78
N GLY A 78 13.83 5.82 -17.47
CA GLY A 78 14.06 6.25 -16.08
C GLY A 78 12.75 6.55 -15.34
N LEU A 79 12.64 6.09 -14.10
CA LEU A 79 11.44 6.32 -13.28
C LEU A 79 11.35 7.78 -12.85
N ALA A 80 10.17 8.38 -13.02
CA ALA A 80 9.86 9.66 -12.41
C ALA A 80 9.80 9.51 -10.88
N ASP A 81 10.14 10.55 -10.12
CA ASP A 81 10.16 10.49 -8.65
C ASP A 81 8.80 10.10 -8.04
N LYS A 82 7.70 10.41 -8.74
CA LYS A 82 6.34 10.01 -8.38
C LYS A 82 6.06 8.50 -8.51
N GLU A 83 6.84 7.81 -9.35
CA GLU A 83 6.73 6.37 -9.63
C GLU A 83 7.85 5.57 -8.93
N LYS A 84 8.75 6.25 -8.20
CA LYS A 84 9.78 5.58 -7.40
C LYS A 84 9.18 5.05 -6.10
N MET A 85 9.39 3.77 -5.88
CA MET A 85 9.13 3.11 -4.62
C MET A 85 10.13 3.60 -3.58
N THR A 86 9.61 3.95 -2.41
CA THR A 86 10.40 4.34 -1.24
C THR A 86 10.24 3.31 -0.10
N PRO A 87 11.15 3.27 0.88
CA PRO A 87 11.03 2.38 2.04
C PRO A 87 9.74 2.63 2.83
N GLN A 88 9.23 3.87 2.80
CA GLN A 88 7.98 4.26 3.43
C GLN A 88 6.77 3.66 2.71
N ASN A 89 6.77 3.60 1.37
CA ASN A 89 5.72 2.93 0.60
C ASN A 89 5.65 1.44 0.98
N VAL A 90 6.81 0.78 1.12
CA VAL A 90 6.92 -0.61 1.58
C VAL A 90 6.37 -0.75 2.99
N ALA A 91 6.78 0.11 3.93
CA ALA A 91 6.28 0.11 5.30
C ALA A 91 4.74 0.18 5.39
N TYR A 92 4.13 1.06 4.60
CA TYR A 92 2.68 1.20 4.52
C TYR A 92 2.02 -0.01 3.89
N TRP A 93 2.62 -0.57 2.84
CA TRP A 93 2.11 -1.79 2.22
C TRP A 93 2.05 -2.95 3.21
N PHE A 94 3.14 -3.22 3.92
CA PHE A 94 3.20 -4.29 4.92
C PHE A 94 2.19 -4.06 6.06
N SER A 95 2.06 -2.82 6.52
CA SER A 95 1.13 -2.48 7.60
C SER A 95 -0.33 -2.67 7.21
N ASN A 96 -0.70 -2.23 6.01
CA ASN A 96 -2.04 -2.43 5.49
C ASN A 96 -2.32 -3.91 5.16
N ARG A 97 -1.34 -4.66 4.62
CA ARG A 97 -1.48 -6.10 4.32
C ARG A 97 -1.78 -6.91 5.58
N ARG A 98 -1.12 -6.61 6.70
CA ARG A 98 -1.42 -7.22 8.01
C ARG A 98 -2.83 -6.90 8.50
N LYS A 99 -3.34 -5.68 8.24
CA LYS A 99 -4.71 -5.29 8.60
C LYS A 99 -5.75 -6.03 7.74
N ASP A 100 -5.48 -6.18 6.44
CA ASP A 100 -6.35 -6.92 5.52
C ASP A 100 -6.51 -8.37 5.95
N ILE A 101 -5.42 -9.05 6.33
CA ILE A 101 -5.49 -10.44 6.82
C ILE A 101 -6.40 -10.53 8.06
N LYS A 102 -6.24 -9.60 9.01
CA LYS A 102 -7.10 -9.56 10.20
C LYS A 102 -8.56 -9.24 9.89
N ARG A 103 -8.82 -8.42 8.87
CA ARG A 103 -10.18 -8.08 8.43
C ARG A 103 -10.84 -9.28 7.74
N MET A 104 -10.16 -9.90 6.78
CA MET A 104 -10.64 -11.10 6.10
C MET A 104 -10.96 -12.24 7.07
N ALA A 105 -10.15 -12.41 8.12
CA ALA A 105 -10.40 -13.39 9.16
C ALA A 105 -11.70 -13.12 9.94
N ARG A 106 -12.10 -11.85 10.12
CA ARG A 106 -13.36 -11.48 10.81
C ARG A 106 -14.56 -11.65 9.90
N GLU A 107 -14.45 -11.23 8.64
CA GLU A 107 -15.51 -11.38 7.64
C GLU A 107 -15.84 -12.86 7.37
N ALA A 108 -14.84 -13.74 7.42
CA ALA A 108 -15.03 -15.18 7.30
C ALA A 108 -15.82 -15.79 8.48
N ILE A 109 -15.72 -15.20 9.68
CA ILE A 109 -16.45 -15.67 10.87
C ILE A 109 -17.90 -15.18 10.84
N ASP A 110 -18.15 -13.94 10.40
CA ASP A 110 -19.49 -13.33 10.32
C ASP A 110 -20.37 -13.95 9.23
N SER A 111 -19.76 -14.57 8.21
CA SER A 111 -20.47 -15.23 7.11
C SER A 111 -20.82 -16.72 7.40
N SER A 112 -20.58 -17.22 8.61
CA SER A 112 -20.84 -18.62 9.02
C SER A 112 -22.00 -18.75 9.98
#